data_AF-A0AAU4MGV1-F1
#
_entry.id   AF-A0AAU4MGV1-F1
#
_cell.length_a   1.000
_cell.length_b   1.000
_cell.length_c   1.000
_cell.angle_alpha   90.00
_cell.angle_beta   90.00
_cell.angle_gamma   90.00
#
_symmetry.space_group_name_H-M   'P 1'
#
loop_
_entity.id
_entity.type
_entity.pdbx_description
1 polymer ?
#
loop_
_entity_poly.entity_id
_entity_poly.type
_entity_poly.pdbx_seq_one_letter_code
_entity_poly.pdbx_strand_id
1 'polypeptide(L)'
;MNELQHVVRRSALLSRLLTALVALAFLLLLHGLVRDNLSAASAAHWPWRPRLLDTQSATAALLATGGAALARAQYARTVRPALGGQGRVMAGLAPDGRLVWAAALLNAAQDVAVITEVSYLVTRSAATEDGPPEPVTGWVDSLTARAAVRELGPVHHRDFLLTVLARGYPLAPQSTVVLSWFTEQAMSQVAEVYVRVRVEDRVGDVHERIVRCLKDAERAPSHPSPDPL
;
A
#
# COMPACT_ATOMS: atom_id res chain seq x y z
N MET A 1 -4.76 -15.17 3.04
CA MET A 1 -4.68 -13.70 3.14
C MET A 1 -3.86 -13.20 1.96
N ASN A 2 -4.36 -12.24 1.16
CA ASN A 2 -3.71 -11.88 -0.11
C ASN A 2 -2.39 -11.13 0.16
N GLU A 3 -1.26 -11.68 -0.29
CA GLU A 3 0.09 -11.17 0.02
C GLU A 3 0.52 -10.04 -0.94
N LEU A 4 -0.20 -9.84 -2.05
CA LEU A 4 0.18 -8.90 -3.08
C LEU A 4 -0.12 -7.45 -2.68
N GLN A 5 0.77 -6.55 -3.08
CA GLN A 5 0.52 -5.11 -2.96
C GLN A 5 -0.68 -4.75 -3.85
N HIS A 6 -1.65 -4.05 -3.28
CA HIS A 6 -2.80 -3.56 -4.03
C HIS A 6 -3.13 -2.10 -3.69
N VAL A 7 -3.78 -1.43 -4.62
CA VAL A 7 -4.23 -0.05 -4.45
C VAL A 7 -5.56 -0.09 -3.72
N VAL A 8 -5.64 0.51 -2.53
CA VAL A 8 -6.85 0.54 -1.71
C VAL A 8 -7.73 1.72 -2.08
N ARG A 9 -7.13 2.89 -2.32
CA ARG A 9 -7.86 4.11 -2.61
C ARG A 9 -7.08 4.98 -3.58
N ARG A 10 -7.69 5.39 -4.68
CA ARG A 10 -7.13 6.46 -5.52
C ARG A 10 -7.56 7.82 -4.99
N SER A 11 -6.71 8.83 -5.11
CA SER A 11 -7.04 10.21 -4.75
C SER A 11 -8.27 10.67 -5.54
N ALA A 12 -9.40 10.74 -4.84
CA ALA A 12 -10.71 10.95 -5.44
C ALA A 12 -10.82 12.35 -6.06
N LEU A 13 -10.22 13.37 -5.44
CA LEU A 13 -10.41 14.75 -5.84
C LEU A 13 -9.81 15.01 -7.22
N LEU A 14 -8.52 14.70 -7.43
CA LEU A 14 -7.88 14.97 -8.72
C LEU A 14 -8.30 13.97 -9.80
N SER A 15 -8.46 12.68 -9.44
CA SER A 15 -8.83 11.67 -10.43
C SER A 15 -10.28 11.86 -10.92
N ARG A 16 -11.25 12.08 -10.02
CA ARG A 16 -12.65 12.22 -10.43
C ARG A 16 -12.88 13.54 -11.15
N LEU A 17 -12.22 14.62 -10.71
CA LEU A 17 -12.33 15.91 -11.38
C LEU A 17 -11.84 15.84 -12.82
N LEU A 18 -10.64 15.28 -13.06
CA LEU A 18 -10.11 15.14 -14.41
C LEU A 18 -10.99 14.25 -15.28
N THR A 19 -11.45 13.11 -14.77
CA THR A 19 -12.38 12.24 -15.51
C THR A 19 -13.69 12.97 -15.83
N ALA A 20 -14.24 13.74 -14.88
CA ALA A 20 -15.46 14.50 -15.09
C ALA A 20 -15.28 15.61 -16.12
N LEU A 21 -14.14 16.32 -16.10
CA LEU A 21 -13.81 17.35 -17.09
C LEU A 21 -13.64 16.76 -18.49
N VAL A 22 -12.98 15.61 -18.61
CA VAL A 22 -12.86 14.88 -19.90
C VAL A 22 -14.23 14.46 -20.41
N ALA A 23 -15.06 13.87 -19.55
CA ALA A 23 -16.40 13.43 -19.92
C ALA A 23 -17.28 14.62 -20.33
N LEU A 24 -17.23 15.73 -19.59
CA LEU A 24 -17.94 16.96 -19.91
C LEU A 24 -17.47 17.55 -21.26
N ALA A 25 -16.16 17.65 -21.48
CA ALA A 25 -15.61 18.14 -22.74
C ALA A 25 -16.02 17.27 -23.92
N PHE A 26 -16.04 15.94 -23.73
CA PHE A 26 -16.50 14.99 -24.74
C PHE A 26 -17.99 15.17 -25.07
N LEU A 27 -18.84 15.32 -24.05
CA LEU A 27 -20.28 15.57 -24.23
C LEU A 27 -20.54 16.90 -24.95
N LEU A 28 -19.79 17.95 -24.60
CA LEU A 28 -19.89 19.25 -25.25
C LEU A 28 -19.45 19.18 -26.72
N LEU A 29 -18.41 18.40 -27.02
CA LEU A 29 -17.97 18.16 -28.40
C LEU A 29 -19.04 17.41 -29.20
N LEU A 30 -19.60 16.32 -28.65
CA LEU A 30 -20.69 15.57 -29.29
C LEU A 30 -21.91 16.47 -29.55
N HIS A 31 -22.29 17.29 -28.57
CA HIS A 31 -23.38 18.25 -28.72
C HIS A 31 -23.09 19.24 -29.86
N GLY A 32 -21.88 19.81 -29.91
CA GLY A 32 -21.46 20.71 -30.98
C GLY A 32 -21.52 20.05 -32.36
N LEU A 33 -20.96 18.84 -32.48
CA LEU A 33 -20.96 18.06 -33.72
C LEU A 33 -22.38 17.73 -34.19
N VAL A 34 -23.25 17.23 -33.31
CA VAL A 34 -24.64 16.93 -33.69
C VAL A 34 -25.34 18.20 -34.14
N ARG A 35 -25.23 19.29 -33.39
CA ARG A 35 -25.86 20.56 -33.71
C ARG A 35 -25.39 21.13 -35.05
N ASP A 36 -24.09 21.11 -35.33
CA ASP A 36 -23.51 21.63 -36.56
C ASP A 36 -23.98 20.84 -37.80
N ASN A 37 -24.46 19.61 -37.60
CA ASN A 37 -25.04 18.76 -38.64
C ASN A 37 -26.58 18.82 -38.71
N LEU A 38 -27.26 19.55 -37.83
CA LEU A 38 -28.72 19.70 -37.86
C LEU A 38 -29.15 20.79 -38.84
N SER A 39 -30.36 20.62 -39.41
CA SER A 39 -30.99 21.70 -40.17
C SER A 39 -31.23 22.93 -39.27
N ALA A 40 -31.25 24.13 -39.87
CA ALA A 40 -31.50 25.37 -39.14
C ALA A 40 -32.83 25.36 -38.36
N ALA A 41 -33.87 24.71 -38.91
CA ALA A 41 -35.16 24.55 -38.25
C ALA A 41 -35.05 23.66 -37.00
N SER A 42 -34.30 22.56 -37.07
CA SER A 42 -34.09 21.65 -35.93
C SER A 42 -33.20 22.27 -34.84
N ALA A 43 -32.18 23.03 -35.23
CA ALA A 43 -31.26 23.68 -34.31
C ALA A 43 -31.91 24.81 -33.47
N ALA A 44 -33.02 25.37 -33.92
CA ALA A 44 -33.75 26.42 -33.20
C ALA A 44 -34.52 25.90 -31.97
N HIS A 45 -34.76 24.59 -31.88
CA HIS A 45 -35.56 23.97 -30.82
C HIS A 45 -34.66 23.44 -29.69
N TRP A 46 -35.24 23.32 -28.48
CA TRP A 46 -34.60 22.60 -27.38
C TRP A 46 -34.45 21.11 -27.75
N PRO A 47 -33.33 20.44 -27.46
CA PRO A 47 -32.18 20.85 -26.65
C PRO A 47 -31.01 21.53 -27.40
N TRP A 48 -31.11 21.79 -28.70
CA TRP A 48 -30.00 22.23 -29.56
C TRP A 48 -29.79 23.75 -29.64
N ARG A 49 -30.78 24.52 -29.17
CA ARG A 49 -30.77 25.98 -29.11
C ARG A 49 -29.53 26.58 -28.42
N PRO A 50 -29.09 26.14 -27.22
CA PRO A 50 -27.93 26.75 -26.55
C PRO A 50 -26.60 26.46 -27.27
N ARG A 51 -25.77 27.50 -27.47
CA ARG A 51 -24.37 27.35 -27.92
C ARG A 51 -23.46 27.44 -26.70
N LEU A 52 -23.14 26.30 -26.10
CA LEU A 52 -22.29 26.25 -24.91
C LEU A 52 -20.82 26.52 -25.29
N LEU A 53 -20.28 25.75 -26.24
CA LEU A 53 -18.95 25.90 -26.82
C LEU A 53 -19.04 25.66 -28.33
N ASP A 54 -18.19 26.33 -29.10
CA ASP A 54 -17.96 25.98 -30.50
C ASP A 54 -17.07 24.73 -30.60
N THR A 55 -17.16 24.04 -31.73
CA THR A 55 -16.47 22.77 -31.97
C THR A 55 -14.96 22.88 -31.76
N GLN A 56 -14.34 23.99 -32.18
CA GLN A 56 -12.91 24.22 -31.96
C GLN A 56 -12.55 24.30 -30.48
N SER A 57 -13.29 25.08 -29.69
CA SER A 57 -13.05 25.18 -28.23
C SER A 57 -13.36 23.88 -27.49
N ALA A 58 -14.40 23.14 -27.90
CA ALA A 58 -14.73 21.84 -27.33
C ALA A 58 -13.63 20.79 -27.61
N THR A 59 -13.08 20.78 -28.83
CA THR A 59 -11.92 19.94 -29.18
C THR A 59 -10.70 20.33 -28.34
N ALA A 60 -10.40 21.63 -28.22
CA ALA A 60 -9.28 22.10 -27.41
C ALA A 60 -9.43 21.69 -25.93
N ALA A 61 -10.63 21.85 -25.36
CA ALA A 61 -10.92 21.43 -23.99
C ALA A 61 -10.76 19.91 -23.80
N LEU A 62 -11.23 19.10 -24.76
CA LEU A 62 -11.08 17.64 -24.71
C LEU A 62 -9.61 17.23 -24.79
N LEU A 63 -8.83 17.83 -25.69
CA LEU A 63 -7.39 17.54 -25.82
C LEU A 63 -6.63 17.94 -24.56
N ALA A 64 -6.91 19.12 -24.00
CA ALA A 64 -6.25 19.60 -22.79
C ALA A 64 -6.57 18.72 -21.57
N THR A 65 -7.85 18.46 -21.32
CA THR A 65 -8.29 17.64 -20.18
C THR A 65 -7.88 16.18 -20.33
N GLY A 66 -7.97 15.63 -21.55
CA GLY A 66 -7.55 14.26 -21.87
C GLY A 66 -6.04 14.08 -21.73
N GLY A 67 -5.25 15.04 -22.24
CA GLY A 67 -3.81 15.08 -22.06
C GLY A 67 -3.40 15.15 -20.59
N ALA A 68 -4.05 16.02 -19.80
CA ALA A 68 -3.82 16.12 -18.36
C ALA A 68 -4.14 14.81 -17.62
N ALA A 69 -5.25 14.15 -17.98
CA ALA A 69 -5.62 12.86 -17.41
C ALA A 69 -4.59 11.76 -17.72
N LEU A 70 -4.11 11.69 -18.96
CA LEU A 70 -3.06 10.75 -19.38
C LEU A 70 -1.73 11.04 -18.68
N ALA A 71 -1.31 12.31 -18.62
CA ALA A 71 -0.10 12.72 -17.93
C ALA A 71 -0.13 12.33 -16.45
N ARG A 72 -1.27 12.54 -15.76
CA ARG A 72 -1.47 12.08 -14.38
C ARG A 72 -1.36 10.56 -14.29
N ALA A 73 -1.99 9.81 -15.19
CA ALA A 73 -1.95 8.36 -15.15
C ALA A 73 -0.52 7.82 -15.31
N GLN A 74 0.29 8.43 -16.20
CA GLN A 74 1.70 8.09 -16.34
C GLN A 74 2.49 8.44 -15.08
N TYR A 75 2.28 9.65 -14.53
CA TYR A 75 2.97 10.08 -13.32
C TYR A 75 2.64 9.17 -12.12
N ALA A 76 1.36 8.84 -11.90
CA ALA A 76 0.91 7.93 -10.85
C ALA A 76 1.53 6.53 -10.98
N ARG A 77 1.74 6.05 -12.22
CA ARG A 77 2.42 4.77 -12.46
C ARG A 77 3.91 4.85 -12.10
N THR A 78 4.57 5.96 -12.38
CA THR A 78 6.00 6.17 -12.10
C THR A 78 6.29 6.33 -10.61
N VAL A 79 5.42 7.01 -9.86
CA VAL A 79 5.60 7.23 -8.42
C VAL A 79 5.01 6.12 -7.56
N ARG A 80 4.47 5.07 -8.18
CA ARG A 80 3.86 3.95 -7.45
C ARG A 80 4.91 3.30 -6.55
N PRO A 81 4.65 3.14 -5.23
CA PRO A 81 5.57 2.47 -4.34
C PRO A 81 5.70 1.00 -4.74
N ALA A 82 6.88 0.43 -4.54
CA ALA A 82 7.16 -0.98 -4.78
C ALA A 82 7.45 -1.63 -3.42
N LEU A 83 6.39 -2.03 -2.72
CA LEU A 83 6.48 -2.54 -1.36
C LEU A 83 6.75 -4.04 -1.36
N GLY A 84 7.91 -4.42 -0.82
CA GLY A 84 8.34 -5.80 -0.61
C GLY A 84 8.42 -6.16 0.87
N GLY A 85 8.35 -7.45 1.16
CA GLY A 85 8.71 -8.00 2.47
C GLY A 85 9.98 -8.82 2.33
N GLN A 86 10.88 -8.73 3.30
CA GLN A 86 12.09 -9.55 3.38
C GLN A 86 12.23 -10.12 4.79
N GLY A 87 12.63 -11.38 4.89
CA GLY A 87 13.04 -12.02 6.15
C GLY A 87 14.50 -12.44 6.05
N ARG A 88 15.27 -12.27 7.13
CA ARG A 88 16.66 -12.74 7.21
C ARG A 88 17.10 -12.97 8.65
N VAL A 89 18.11 -13.83 8.83
CA VAL A 89 18.77 -13.99 10.12
C VAL A 89 19.75 -12.85 10.34
N MET A 90 19.64 -12.15 11.46
CA MET A 90 20.52 -11.04 11.83
C MET A 90 21.16 -11.27 13.19
N ALA A 91 22.41 -10.83 13.33
CA ALA A 91 23.09 -10.71 14.61
C ALA A 91 23.00 -9.26 15.14
N GLY A 92 23.20 -9.08 16.44
CA GLY A 92 23.34 -7.74 17.06
C GLY A 92 22.04 -6.96 17.28
N LEU A 93 20.87 -7.51 16.92
CA LEU A 93 19.56 -6.89 17.20
C LEU A 93 18.98 -7.30 18.57
N ALA A 94 19.10 -8.57 18.94
CA ALA A 94 18.70 -9.02 20.27
C ALA A 94 19.80 -8.73 21.31
N PRO A 95 19.42 -8.56 22.59
CA PRO A 95 20.37 -8.57 23.69
C PRO A 95 21.21 -9.86 23.69
N ASP A 96 22.38 -9.77 24.32
CA ASP A 96 23.29 -10.90 24.53
C ASP A 96 23.84 -11.53 23.23
N GLY A 97 23.74 -10.82 22.10
CA GLY A 97 24.31 -11.25 20.82
C GLY A 97 23.56 -12.41 20.14
N ARG A 98 22.36 -12.75 20.60
CA ARG A 98 21.54 -13.83 20.03
C ARG A 98 21.17 -13.53 18.58
N LEU A 99 21.12 -14.58 17.76
CA LEU A 99 20.60 -14.50 16.40
C LEU A 99 19.08 -14.35 16.43
N VAL A 100 18.57 -13.56 15.50
CA VAL A 100 17.13 -13.33 15.34
C VAL A 100 16.72 -13.48 13.90
N TRP A 101 15.50 -13.95 13.67
CA TRP A 101 14.81 -13.77 12.41
C TRP A 101 14.21 -12.37 12.37
N ALA A 102 14.72 -11.50 11.51
CA ALA A 102 14.23 -10.15 11.32
C ALA A 102 13.39 -10.06 10.05
N ALA A 103 12.20 -9.48 10.16
CA ALA A 103 11.33 -9.16 9.04
C ALA A 103 11.37 -7.65 8.77
N ALA A 104 11.50 -7.28 7.50
CA ALA A 104 11.60 -5.91 7.06
C ALA A 104 10.62 -5.61 5.92
N LEU A 105 10.23 -4.34 5.84
CA LEU A 105 9.52 -3.73 4.73
C LEU A 105 10.53 -3.03 3.83
N LEU A 106 10.50 -3.35 2.54
CA LEU A 106 11.30 -2.70 1.51
C LEU A 106 10.40 -1.76 0.69
N ASN A 107 10.84 -0.53 0.45
CA ASN A 107 10.34 0.31 -0.63
C ASN A 107 11.39 0.33 -1.76
N ALA A 108 11.20 -0.49 -2.79
CA ALA A 108 12.11 -0.57 -3.93
C ALA A 108 11.85 0.51 -5.00
N ALA A 109 10.84 1.38 -4.80
CA ALA A 109 10.56 2.46 -5.74
C ALA A 109 11.56 3.61 -5.58
N GLN A 110 11.56 4.50 -6.59
CA GLN A 110 12.40 5.69 -6.63
C GLN A 110 11.78 6.91 -5.92
N ASP A 111 10.54 6.79 -5.42
CA ASP A 111 9.84 7.87 -4.72
C ASP A 111 9.53 7.48 -3.26
N VAL A 112 9.25 8.50 -2.46
CA VAL A 112 8.86 8.35 -1.05
C VAL A 112 7.41 7.84 -0.97
N ALA A 113 7.15 7.00 0.01
CA ALA A 113 5.80 6.62 0.40
C ALA A 113 5.60 6.91 1.89
N VAL A 114 4.49 7.54 2.25
CA VAL A 114 4.26 7.96 3.64
C VAL A 114 3.30 7.00 4.31
N ILE A 115 3.70 6.43 5.45
CA ILE A 115 2.83 5.52 6.22
C ILE A 115 1.59 6.28 6.70
N THR A 116 0.42 5.76 6.35
CA THR A 116 -0.88 6.29 6.82
C THR A 116 -1.46 5.48 7.95
N GLU A 117 -1.26 4.16 7.93
CA GLU A 117 -1.78 3.23 8.93
C GLU A 117 -0.92 1.97 8.98
N VAL A 118 -0.70 1.44 10.19
CA VAL A 118 -0.08 0.13 10.39
C VAL A 118 -0.91 -0.65 11.39
N SER A 119 -1.24 -1.90 11.04
CA SER A 119 -1.98 -2.81 11.90
C SER A 119 -1.34 -4.19 11.89
N TYR A 120 -1.53 -4.92 12.97
CA TYR A 120 -0.86 -6.18 13.27
C TYR A 120 -1.89 -7.28 13.50
N LEU A 121 -1.57 -8.50 13.08
CA LEU A 121 -2.35 -9.70 13.38
C LEU A 121 -1.38 -10.74 13.92
N VAL A 122 -1.65 -11.27 15.11
CA VAL A 122 -0.83 -12.29 15.76
C VAL A 122 -1.59 -13.61 15.76
N THR A 123 -0.92 -14.70 15.39
CA THR A 123 -1.48 -16.05 15.46
C THR A 123 -0.64 -16.94 16.35
N ARG A 124 -1.31 -17.85 17.04
CA ARG A 124 -0.67 -18.90 17.85
C ARG A 124 -0.54 -20.18 17.03
N SER A 125 0.41 -21.02 17.42
CA SER A 125 0.48 -22.39 16.90
C SER A 125 -0.80 -23.13 17.23
N ALA A 126 -1.27 -23.93 16.28
CA ALA A 126 -2.42 -24.78 16.51
C ALA A 126 -2.15 -25.77 17.65
N ALA A 127 -3.22 -26.23 18.31
CA ALA A 127 -3.12 -27.23 19.37
C ALA A 127 -2.60 -28.58 18.86
N THR A 128 -2.74 -28.84 17.56
CA THR A 128 -2.26 -30.03 16.85
C THR A 128 -1.28 -29.60 15.75
N GLU A 129 -0.24 -30.40 15.48
CA GLU A 129 0.79 -30.07 14.47
C GLU A 129 0.21 -29.75 13.08
N ASP A 130 -0.89 -30.39 12.68
CA ASP A 130 -1.54 -30.20 11.38
C ASP A 130 -2.66 -29.14 11.36
N GLY A 131 -2.93 -28.48 12.50
CA GLY A 131 -4.01 -27.51 12.60
C GLY A 131 -3.64 -26.16 11.97
N PRO A 132 -4.61 -25.43 11.38
CA PRO A 132 -4.33 -24.08 10.88
C PRO A 132 -3.99 -23.15 12.06
N PRO A 133 -3.07 -22.18 11.89
CA PRO A 133 -2.78 -21.19 12.91
C PRO A 133 -4.04 -20.44 13.33
N GLU A 134 -4.26 -20.31 14.64
CA GLU A 134 -5.43 -19.62 15.17
C GLU A 134 -5.10 -18.14 15.47
N PRO A 135 -5.94 -17.19 15.04
CA PRO A 135 -5.72 -15.79 15.36
C PRO A 135 -5.89 -15.57 16.86
N VAL A 136 -4.85 -15.02 17.50
CA VAL A 136 -4.93 -14.54 18.89
C VAL A 136 -5.66 -13.20 18.94
N THR A 137 -5.50 -12.40 17.89
CA THR A 137 -6.10 -11.06 17.76
C THR A 137 -6.82 -10.91 16.43
N GLY A 138 -7.63 -9.86 16.29
CA GLY A 138 -7.93 -9.26 14.98
C GLY A 138 -6.77 -8.37 14.50
N TRP A 139 -7.03 -7.54 13.47
CA TRP A 139 -6.10 -6.47 13.10
C TRP A 139 -6.12 -5.38 14.17
N VAL A 140 -5.01 -5.21 14.89
CA VAL A 140 -4.87 -4.31 16.04
C VAL A 140 -3.66 -3.39 15.88
N ASP A 141 -3.51 -2.40 16.76
CA ASP A 141 -2.32 -1.55 16.81
C ASP A 141 -1.07 -2.28 17.37
N SER A 142 0.08 -1.63 17.29
CA SER A 142 1.36 -2.21 17.72
C SER A 142 1.43 -2.54 19.22
N LEU A 143 0.80 -1.76 20.10
CA LEU A 143 0.84 -1.99 21.54
C LEU A 143 -0.01 -3.21 21.91
N THR A 144 -1.20 -3.29 21.33
CA THR A 144 -2.11 -4.43 21.51
C THR A 144 -1.48 -5.72 20.96
N ALA A 145 -0.85 -5.68 19.79
CA ALA A 145 -0.15 -6.86 19.26
C ALA A 145 1.06 -7.28 20.11
N ARG A 146 1.83 -6.32 20.64
CA ARG A 146 2.94 -6.64 21.57
C ARG A 146 2.42 -7.31 22.84
N ALA A 147 1.29 -6.86 23.38
CA ALA A 147 0.67 -7.49 24.54
C ALA A 147 0.25 -8.93 24.22
N ALA A 148 -0.41 -9.15 23.08
CA ALA A 148 -0.80 -10.48 22.63
C ALA A 148 0.40 -11.43 22.42
N VAL A 149 1.52 -10.95 21.87
CA VAL A 149 2.74 -11.76 21.80
C VAL A 149 3.26 -12.09 23.20
N ARG A 150 3.32 -11.13 24.12
CA ARG A 150 3.79 -11.36 25.51
C ARG A 150 2.95 -12.39 26.26
N GLU A 151 1.64 -12.42 26.03
CA GLU A 151 0.74 -13.41 26.64
C GLU A 151 1.06 -14.85 26.22
N LEU A 152 1.74 -15.04 25.08
CA LEU A 152 2.22 -16.36 24.64
C LEU A 152 3.52 -16.79 25.34
N GLY A 153 4.18 -15.88 26.08
CA GLY A 153 5.42 -16.17 26.81
C GLY A 153 6.66 -15.34 26.44
N PRO A 154 6.89 -14.88 25.18
CA PRO A 154 8.11 -14.16 24.83
C PRO A 154 8.23 -12.81 25.55
N VAL A 155 9.45 -12.42 25.92
CA VAL A 155 9.73 -11.15 26.59
C VAL A 155 10.09 -10.08 25.56
N HIS A 156 9.37 -8.96 25.56
CA HIS A 156 9.62 -7.84 24.66
C HIS A 156 11.03 -7.24 24.86
N HIS A 157 11.69 -6.83 23.78
CA HIS A 157 13.10 -6.40 23.71
C HIS A 157 14.14 -7.45 24.07
N ARG A 158 13.74 -8.63 24.56
CA ARG A 158 14.63 -9.76 24.80
C ARG A 158 14.47 -10.80 23.72
N ASP A 159 13.26 -11.36 23.60
CA ASP A 159 12.96 -12.48 22.70
C ASP A 159 12.30 -12.03 21.40
N PHE A 160 11.65 -10.86 21.40
CA PHE A 160 11.08 -10.27 20.20
C PHE A 160 11.00 -8.73 20.26
N LEU A 161 10.84 -8.11 19.10
CA LEU A 161 10.47 -6.71 18.93
C LEU A 161 9.43 -6.60 17.80
N LEU A 162 8.42 -5.77 18.00
CA LEU A 162 7.56 -5.26 16.92
C LEU A 162 7.80 -3.76 16.83
N THR A 163 8.34 -3.24 15.73
CA THR A 163 8.64 -1.81 15.54
C THR A 163 7.37 -0.98 15.52
N VAL A 164 7.30 0.12 16.28
CA VAL A 164 6.19 1.08 16.13
C VAL A 164 6.49 1.99 14.93
N LEU A 165 5.69 1.85 13.88
CA LEU A 165 5.71 2.76 12.75
C LEU A 165 4.56 3.76 12.89
N ALA A 166 4.90 5.01 13.16
CA ALA A 166 3.91 6.06 13.32
C ALA A 166 3.33 6.50 11.97
N ARG A 167 2.09 6.99 12.00
CA ARG A 167 1.52 7.72 10.87
C ARG A 167 2.40 8.93 10.54
N GLY A 168 2.64 9.15 9.25
CA GLY A 168 3.53 10.20 8.75
C GLY A 168 4.98 9.76 8.59
N TYR A 169 5.34 8.54 9.00
CA TYR A 169 6.70 8.02 8.81
C TYR A 169 7.01 7.85 7.31
N PRO A 170 8.09 8.48 6.79
CA PRO A 170 8.44 8.37 5.38
C PRO A 170 9.23 7.09 5.12
N LEU A 171 8.78 6.30 4.15
CA LEU A 171 9.57 5.24 3.52
C LEU A 171 10.34 5.86 2.37
N ALA A 172 11.61 6.14 2.60
CA ALA A 172 12.49 6.71 1.59
C ALA A 172 12.59 5.81 0.34
N PRO A 173 12.98 6.36 -0.82
CA PRO A 173 13.31 5.56 -2.00
C PRO A 173 14.36 4.50 -1.68
N GLN A 174 14.22 3.31 -2.25
CA GLN A 174 15.18 2.19 -2.09
C GLN A 174 15.54 1.90 -0.63
N SER A 175 14.59 2.03 0.30
CA SER A 175 14.85 1.90 1.73
C SER A 175 14.25 0.64 2.34
N THR A 176 14.90 0.15 3.39
CA THR A 176 14.45 -1.02 4.16
C THR A 176 14.22 -0.61 5.60
N VAL A 177 13.06 -0.97 6.15
CA VAL A 177 12.68 -0.70 7.54
C VAL A 177 12.37 -2.01 8.23
N VAL A 178 13.09 -2.31 9.31
CA VAL A 178 12.81 -3.51 10.13
C VAL A 178 11.46 -3.35 10.82
N LEU A 179 10.54 -4.25 10.51
CA LEU A 179 9.20 -4.29 11.11
C LEU A 179 9.20 -5.05 12.43
N SER A 180 9.98 -6.13 12.50
CA SER A 180 10.02 -6.99 13.66
C SER A 180 11.24 -7.88 13.66
N TRP A 181 11.57 -8.43 14.83
CA TRP A 181 12.51 -9.54 14.94
C TRP A 181 12.09 -10.50 16.04
N PHE A 182 12.47 -11.76 15.90
CA PHE A 182 12.13 -12.85 16.81
C PHE A 182 13.33 -13.77 17.01
N THR A 183 13.62 -14.11 18.25
CA THR A 183 14.56 -15.18 18.61
C THR A 183 13.95 -16.56 18.38
N GLU A 184 14.77 -17.60 18.36
CA GLU A 184 14.32 -19.01 18.32
C GLU A 184 13.24 -19.29 19.38
N GLN A 185 13.48 -18.84 20.62
CA GLN A 185 12.54 -19.00 21.73
C GLN A 185 11.19 -18.33 21.46
N ALA A 186 11.18 -17.12 20.88
CA ALA A 186 9.92 -16.46 20.53
C ALA A 186 9.21 -17.20 19.38
N MET A 187 9.97 -17.68 18.40
CA MET A 187 9.44 -18.38 17.24
C MET A 187 8.86 -19.76 17.55
N SER A 188 9.23 -20.38 18.68
CA SER A 188 8.59 -21.64 19.11
C SER A 188 7.20 -21.43 19.75
N GLN A 189 6.94 -20.21 20.24
CA GLN A 189 5.68 -19.85 20.92
C GLN A 189 4.70 -19.10 19.99
N VAL A 190 5.23 -18.36 19.02
CA VAL A 190 4.46 -17.55 18.06
C VAL A 190 4.48 -18.21 16.69
N ALA A 191 3.31 -18.57 16.16
CA ALA A 191 3.22 -19.17 14.83
C ALA A 191 3.51 -18.15 13.73
N GLU A 192 2.67 -17.12 13.62
CA GLU A 192 2.79 -16.08 12.60
C GLU A 192 2.48 -14.70 13.18
N VAL A 193 3.15 -13.70 12.61
CA VAL A 193 2.83 -12.29 12.81
C VAL A 193 2.71 -11.64 11.44
N TYR A 194 1.57 -10.99 11.20
CA TYR A 194 1.31 -10.25 9.99
C TYR A 194 1.32 -8.76 10.29
N VAL A 195 1.97 -7.98 9.43
CA VAL A 195 1.99 -6.52 9.51
C VAL A 195 1.37 -5.98 8.24
N ARG A 196 0.21 -5.34 8.37
CA ARG A 196 -0.45 -4.62 7.28
C ARG A 196 -0.02 -3.17 7.32
N VAL A 197 0.64 -2.73 6.27
CA VAL A 197 1.13 -1.37 6.10
C VAL A 197 0.36 -0.70 4.99
N ARG A 198 -0.24 0.46 5.29
CA ARG A 198 -0.83 1.35 4.30
C ARG A 198 0.05 2.57 4.13
N VAL A 199 0.31 2.93 2.88
CA VAL A 199 1.12 4.09 2.52
C VAL A 199 0.38 4.95 1.52
N GLU A 200 0.61 6.25 1.59
CA GLU A 200 0.19 7.21 0.57
C GLU A 200 1.40 7.57 -0.30
N ASP A 201 1.22 7.54 -1.62
CA ASP A 201 2.24 7.97 -2.57
C ASP A 201 2.18 9.47 -2.84
N ARG A 202 3.12 9.97 -3.65
CA ARG A 202 3.22 11.40 -3.99
C ARG A 202 2.00 11.96 -4.73
N VAL A 203 1.17 11.11 -5.32
CA VAL A 203 -0.04 11.49 -6.06
C VAL A 203 -1.30 11.44 -5.18
N GLY A 204 -1.15 10.96 -3.94
CA GLY A 204 -2.22 10.81 -2.94
C GLY A 204 -2.97 9.48 -3.07
N ASP A 205 -2.45 8.51 -3.83
CA ASP A 205 -3.02 7.17 -3.90
C ASP A 205 -2.53 6.34 -2.71
N VAL A 206 -3.43 5.55 -2.13
CA VAL A 206 -3.17 4.69 -0.96
C VAL A 206 -2.93 3.26 -1.42
N HIS A 207 -1.79 2.72 -1.02
CA HIS A 207 -1.36 1.35 -1.30
C HIS A 207 -1.29 0.56 -0.01
N GLU A 208 -1.63 -0.72 -0.07
CA GLU A 208 -1.55 -1.63 1.08
C GLU A 208 -0.66 -2.83 0.75
N ARG A 209 0.13 -3.22 1.74
CA ARG A 209 0.93 -4.45 1.72
C ARG A 209 0.77 -5.17 3.06
N ILE A 210 0.60 -6.48 3.01
CA ILE A 210 0.68 -7.36 4.18
C ILE A 210 2.03 -8.08 4.13
N VAL A 211 2.84 -7.90 5.17
CA VAL A 211 4.11 -8.60 5.36
C VAL A 211 3.89 -9.74 6.35
N ARG A 212 4.29 -10.95 5.96
CA ARG A 212 4.28 -12.13 6.83
C ARG A 212 5.65 -12.22 7.49
N CYS A 213 5.74 -11.87 8.76
CA CYS A 213 7.03 -11.72 9.41
C CYS A 213 7.73 -13.06 9.69
N LEU A 214 6.97 -14.14 9.85
CA LEU A 214 7.50 -15.46 10.21
C LEU A 214 7.29 -16.53 9.12
N LYS A 215 6.79 -16.12 7.95
CA LYS A 215 6.73 -17.00 6.78
C LYS A 215 8.15 -17.34 6.35
N ASP A 216 8.40 -18.63 6.14
CA ASP A 216 9.69 -19.17 5.72
C ASP A 216 10.85 -18.79 6.69
N ALA A 217 10.52 -18.50 7.95
CA ALA A 217 11.51 -18.17 8.96
C ALA A 217 12.43 -19.34 9.28
N GLU A 218 13.73 -19.08 9.34
CA GLU A 218 14.71 -20.01 9.91
C GLU A 218 14.48 -20.07 11.43
N ARG A 219 13.67 -21.04 11.87
CA ARG A 219 13.21 -21.16 13.26
C ARG A 219 14.34 -21.46 14.25
N ALA A 220 15.43 -22.08 13.80
CA ALA A 220 16.63 -22.38 14.56
C ALA A 220 17.86 -21.74 13.89
N PRO A 221 18.00 -20.40 13.96
CA PRO A 221 19.05 -19.67 13.26
C PRO A 221 20.43 -20.04 13.80
N SER A 222 21.31 -20.51 12.91
CA SER A 222 22.66 -20.97 13.27
C SER A 222 23.77 -19.98 12.88
N HIS A 223 23.52 -19.16 11.86
CA HIS A 223 24.46 -18.16 11.35
C HIS A 223 23.70 -16.94 10.82
N PRO A 224 24.26 -15.73 10.91
CA PRO A 224 23.66 -14.57 10.28
C PRO A 224 23.61 -14.76 8.76
N SER A 225 22.52 -14.32 8.14
CA SER A 225 22.44 -14.29 6.68
C SER A 225 23.48 -13.33 6.13
N PRO A 226 24.11 -13.63 4.98
CA PRO A 226 25.01 -12.70 4.31
C PRO A 226 24.26 -11.39 4.01
N ASP A 227 24.96 -10.26 4.14
CA ASP A 227 24.35 -8.97 3.81
C ASP A 227 24.02 -8.97 2.30
N PRO A 228 22.77 -8.66 1.92
CA PRO A 228 22.44 -8.48 0.52
C PRO A 228 23.17 -7.21 0.07
N LEU A 229 24.21 -7.41 -0.74
CA LEU A 229 25.04 -6.37 -1.36
C LEU A 229 24.23 -5.20 -1.92
#